data_AF-A0A229P340-F1
#
_entry.id   AF-A0A229P340-F1
#
_cell.length_a   1.000
_cell.length_b   1.000
_cell.length_c   1.000
_cell.angle_alpha   90.00
_cell.angle_beta   90.00
_cell.angle_gamma   90.00
#
_symmetry.space_group_name_H-M   'P 1'
#
loop_
_entity.id
_entity.type
_entity.pdbx_description
1 polymer ?
#
loop_
_entity_poly.entity_id
_entity_poly.type
_entity_poly.pdbx_seq_one_letter_code
_entity_poly.pdbx_strand_id
1 'polypeptide(L)'
;MLLKKKLYISFIIVLIALFTFFYLDKPKKLYGNDEESIKEVITSIKDYENEFIEILEIKDIYDLRVVGFLSNNSPAYIQFNKNQKGNYEWNKAAKSLNQSFATFPINELNNGAELMDFMIVTNQDNDISKMELNVNEQVIQQEFDVNEKSVTWIDLPASKDEQYEFRYKYYDKDGKEIGDS
;
A
#
# COMPACT_ATOMS: atom_id res chain seq x y z
N MET A 1 27.23 -8.66 -58.03
CA MET A 1 25.79 -8.67 -57.62
C MET A 1 25.55 -9.43 -56.32
N LEU A 2 26.11 -10.64 -56.15
CA LEU A 2 25.99 -11.45 -54.92
C LEU A 2 26.52 -10.77 -53.63
N LEU A 3 27.64 -10.03 -53.72
CA LEU A 3 28.23 -9.35 -52.55
C LEU A 3 27.32 -8.25 -51.98
N LYS A 4 26.67 -7.46 -52.86
CA LYS A 4 25.70 -6.42 -52.47
C LYS A 4 24.44 -7.03 -51.82
N LYS A 5 24.00 -8.21 -52.31
CA LYS A 5 22.87 -8.96 -51.76
C LYS A 5 23.18 -9.53 -50.36
N LYS A 6 24.41 -10.03 -50.15
CA LYS A 6 24.89 -10.48 -48.83
C LYS A 6 25.02 -9.33 -47.83
N LEU A 7 25.52 -8.17 -48.26
CA LEU A 7 25.59 -6.96 -47.42
C LEU A 7 24.19 -6.48 -46.99
N TYR A 8 23.24 -6.49 -47.92
CA TYR A 8 21.85 -6.10 -47.64
C TYR A 8 21.16 -7.05 -46.65
N ILE A 9 21.35 -8.36 -46.80
CA ILE A 9 20.82 -9.36 -45.86
C ILE A 9 21.45 -9.18 -44.47
N SER A 10 22.78 -8.97 -44.40
CA SER A 10 23.47 -8.70 -43.13
C SER A 10 22.93 -7.45 -42.44
N PHE A 11 22.70 -6.38 -43.19
CA PHE A 11 22.12 -5.14 -42.68
C PHE A 11 20.71 -5.32 -42.11
N ILE A 12 19.86 -6.12 -42.79
CA ILE A 12 18.52 -6.44 -42.29
C ILE A 12 18.58 -7.26 -40.99
N ILE A 13 19.49 -8.23 -40.89
CA ILE A 13 19.66 -9.05 -39.67
C ILE A 13 20.07 -8.16 -38.48
N VAL A 14 21.02 -7.23 -38.70
CA VAL A 14 21.44 -6.28 -37.68
C VAL A 14 20.28 -5.36 -37.26
N LEU A 15 19.48 -4.89 -38.21
CA LEU A 15 18.28 -4.09 -37.92
C LEU A 15 17.23 -4.86 -37.10
N ILE A 16 16.98 -6.13 -37.43
CA ILE A 16 16.06 -6.98 -36.66
C ILE A 16 16.60 -7.22 -35.26
N ALA A 17 17.90 -7.52 -35.12
CA ALA A 17 18.53 -7.74 -33.83
C ALA A 17 18.45 -6.48 -32.94
N LEU A 18 18.76 -5.31 -33.50
CA LEU A 18 18.60 -4.03 -32.80
C LEU A 18 17.14 -3.79 -32.43
N PHE A 19 16.20 -4.00 -33.35
CA PHE A 19 14.78 -3.83 -33.07
C PHE A 19 14.30 -4.75 -31.95
N THR A 20 14.69 -6.04 -31.95
CA THR A 20 14.36 -6.97 -30.88
C THR A 20 14.99 -6.58 -29.55
N PHE A 21 16.24 -6.13 -29.55
CA PHE A 21 16.91 -5.68 -28.33
C PHE A 21 16.18 -4.48 -27.71
N PHE A 22 15.90 -3.43 -28.50
CA PHE A 22 15.18 -2.24 -28.02
C PHE A 22 13.72 -2.51 -27.61
N TYR A 23 13.05 -3.50 -28.21
CA TYR A 23 11.65 -3.78 -27.92
C TYR A 23 11.46 -4.76 -26.75
N LEU A 24 12.42 -5.67 -26.54
CA LEU A 24 12.40 -6.64 -25.43
C LEU A 24 12.97 -6.07 -24.14
N ASP A 25 13.85 -5.06 -24.22
CA ASP A 25 14.46 -4.39 -23.05
C ASP A 25 13.52 -3.34 -22.42
N LYS A 26 12.21 -3.42 -22.68
CA LYS A 26 11.25 -2.61 -21.92
C LYS A 26 11.20 -3.16 -20.50
N PRO A 27 11.38 -2.31 -19.46
CA PRO A 27 11.24 -2.77 -18.09
C PRO A 27 9.85 -3.39 -17.93
N LYS A 28 9.81 -4.66 -17.48
CA LYS A 28 8.54 -5.31 -17.17
C LYS A 28 7.86 -4.46 -16.11
N LYS A 29 6.63 -4.01 -16.40
CA LYS A 29 5.80 -3.33 -15.41
C LYS A 29 5.59 -4.29 -14.24
N LEU A 30 5.99 -3.88 -13.04
CA LEU A 30 5.75 -4.63 -11.81
C LEU A 30 4.29 -4.47 -11.39
N TYR A 31 3.71 -5.54 -10.86
CA TYR A 31 2.32 -5.59 -10.38
C TYR A 31 2.31 -6.20 -8.99
N GLY A 32 1.38 -5.78 -8.13
CA GLY A 32 1.20 -6.35 -6.78
C GLY A 32 0.18 -7.49 -6.77
N ASN A 33 0.35 -8.50 -7.62
CA ASN A 33 -0.65 -9.56 -7.81
C ASN A 33 -0.63 -10.63 -6.72
N ASP A 34 0.49 -10.76 -6.02
CA ASP A 34 0.75 -11.73 -4.97
C ASP A 34 1.79 -11.14 -3.99
N GLU A 35 2.03 -11.81 -2.87
CA GLU A 35 2.92 -11.31 -1.82
C GLU A 35 4.36 -11.04 -2.31
N GLU A 36 4.92 -11.91 -3.15
CA GLU A 36 6.28 -11.75 -3.68
C GLU A 36 6.37 -10.51 -4.57
N SER A 37 5.44 -10.38 -5.52
CA SER A 37 5.39 -9.25 -6.45
C SER A 37 5.02 -7.93 -5.75
N ILE A 38 4.25 -7.96 -4.65
CA ILE A 38 4.04 -6.79 -3.78
C ILE A 38 5.36 -6.36 -3.13
N LYS A 39 6.15 -7.29 -2.59
CA LYS A 39 7.47 -6.97 -2.01
C LYS A 39 8.44 -6.41 -3.06
N GLU A 40 8.42 -6.94 -4.28
CA GLU A 40 9.20 -6.38 -5.40
C GLU A 40 8.76 -4.95 -5.75
N VAL A 41 7.45 -4.69 -5.78
CA VAL A 41 6.95 -3.33 -5.99
C VAL A 41 7.42 -2.41 -4.88
N ILE A 42 7.24 -2.79 -3.61
CA ILE A 42 7.62 -1.95 -2.45
C ILE A 42 9.12 -1.61 -2.51
N THR A 43 9.98 -2.61 -2.73
CA THR A 43 11.45 -2.39 -2.80
C THR A 43 11.89 -1.62 -4.04
N SER A 44 11.05 -1.51 -5.08
CA SER A 44 11.31 -0.65 -6.23
C SER A 44 10.97 0.84 -5.98
N ILE A 45 10.24 1.15 -4.90
CA ILE A 45 9.86 2.53 -4.55
C ILE A 45 11.05 3.19 -3.85
N LYS A 46 11.29 4.45 -4.22
CA LYS A 46 12.30 5.28 -3.55
C LYS A 46 12.02 5.35 -2.05
N ASP A 47 13.08 5.25 -1.25
CA ASP A 47 13.08 5.24 0.22
C ASP A 47 12.70 3.87 0.83
N TYR A 48 12.52 2.81 0.04
CA TYR A 48 12.24 1.44 0.48
C TYR A 48 13.26 0.40 -0.01
N GLU A 49 14.27 0.79 -0.80
CA GLU A 49 15.09 -0.10 -1.63
C GLU A 49 15.89 -1.15 -0.85
N ASN A 50 16.18 -0.89 0.42
CA ASN A 50 16.95 -1.77 1.29
C ASN A 50 16.22 -2.07 2.60
N GLU A 51 14.91 -1.83 2.65
CA GLU A 51 14.12 -2.05 3.85
C GLU A 51 13.67 -3.51 3.92
N PHE A 52 13.68 -4.06 5.14
CA PHE A 52 13.04 -5.34 5.40
C PHE A 52 11.52 -5.14 5.40
N ILE A 53 10.84 -5.84 4.50
CA ILE A 53 9.39 -5.75 4.30
C ILE A 53 8.71 -6.97 4.89
N GLU A 54 7.85 -6.75 5.88
CA GLU A 54 7.00 -7.77 6.49
C GLU A 54 5.54 -7.43 6.18
N ILE A 55 4.94 -8.19 5.27
CA ILE A 55 3.51 -8.03 4.97
C ILE A 55 2.71 -8.63 6.13
N LEU A 56 1.77 -7.84 6.66
CA LEU A 56 0.89 -8.26 7.74
C LEU A 56 -0.48 -8.67 7.20
N GLU A 57 -1.02 -7.89 6.27
CA GLU A 57 -2.32 -8.18 5.66
C GLU A 57 -2.42 -7.66 4.23
N ILE A 58 -3.14 -8.40 3.38
CA ILE A 58 -3.55 -7.99 2.04
C ILE A 58 -5.09 -8.02 2.02
N LYS A 59 -5.71 -6.86 1.84
CA LYS A 59 -7.17 -6.72 1.71
C LYS A 59 -7.52 -6.21 0.32
N ASP A 60 -8.38 -6.95 -0.37
CA ASP A 60 -8.95 -6.54 -1.66
C ASP A 60 -10.33 -5.92 -1.43
N ILE A 61 -10.53 -4.69 -1.94
CA ILE A 61 -11.75 -3.92 -1.79
C ILE A 61 -12.15 -3.36 -3.16
N TYR A 62 -13.15 -4.00 -3.78
CA TYR A 62 -13.52 -3.76 -5.19
C TYR A 62 -12.31 -3.90 -6.14
N ASP A 63 -11.92 -2.82 -6.82
CA ASP A 63 -10.75 -2.74 -7.69
C ASP A 63 -9.50 -2.23 -6.97
N LEU A 64 -9.55 -2.04 -5.65
CA LEU A 64 -8.40 -1.69 -4.82
C LEU A 64 -7.82 -2.94 -4.17
N ARG A 65 -6.49 -2.97 -4.06
CA ARG A 65 -5.77 -3.83 -3.14
C ARG A 65 -4.97 -2.97 -2.20
N VAL A 66 -5.19 -3.15 -0.91
CA VAL A 66 -4.47 -2.42 0.14
C VAL A 66 -3.69 -3.42 0.96
N VAL A 67 -2.44 -3.09 1.24
CA VAL A 67 -1.53 -3.94 1.97
C VAL A 67 -1.00 -3.17 3.17
N GLY A 68 -1.30 -3.66 4.36
CA GLY A 68 -0.67 -3.22 5.60
C GLY A 68 0.62 -4.01 5.83
N PHE A 69 1.73 -3.31 6.07
CA PHE A 69 3.03 -3.95 6.23
C PHE A 69 3.92 -3.16 7.18
N LEU A 70 5.02 -3.80 7.61
CA LEU A 70 6.09 -3.13 8.33
C LEU A 70 7.29 -2.95 7.41
N SER A 71 7.85 -1.74 7.40
CA SER A 71 9.09 -1.40 6.72
C SER A 71 10.16 -1.09 7.75
N ASN A 72 11.15 -1.98 7.91
CA ASN A 72 12.10 -1.91 9.03
C ASN A 72 11.39 -1.70 10.37
N ASN A 73 10.35 -2.50 10.64
CA ASN A 73 9.49 -2.41 11.82
C ASN A 73 8.60 -1.15 11.91
N SER A 74 8.69 -0.18 10.99
CA SER A 74 7.80 0.98 10.97
C SER A 74 6.49 0.65 10.26
N PRO A 75 5.31 0.97 10.83
CA PRO A 75 4.01 0.84 10.17
C PRO A 75 3.96 1.54 8.82
N ALA A 76 3.44 0.84 7.81
CA ALA A 76 3.34 1.33 6.45
C ALA A 76 2.15 0.71 5.71
N TYR A 77 1.78 1.35 4.59
CA TYR A 77 0.81 0.79 3.66
C TYR A 77 1.16 1.07 2.22
N ILE A 78 0.65 0.22 1.34
CA ILE A 78 0.67 0.40 -0.10
C ILE A 78 -0.70 0.06 -0.69
N GLN A 79 -1.11 0.84 -1.67
CA GLN A 79 -2.37 0.66 -2.40
C GLN A 79 -2.09 0.44 -3.88
N PHE A 80 -2.87 -0.46 -4.46
CA PHE A 80 -2.87 -0.79 -5.88
C PHE A 80 -4.27 -0.64 -6.46
N ASN A 81 -4.35 -0.34 -7.75
CA ASN A 81 -5.58 -0.35 -8.53
C ASN A 81 -5.55 -1.51 -9.53
N LYS A 82 -6.63 -2.26 -9.63
CA LYS A 82 -6.80 -3.34 -10.59
C LYS A 82 -7.03 -2.78 -11.99
N ASN A 83 -6.22 -3.20 -12.94
CA ASN A 83 -6.38 -2.83 -14.34
C ASN A 83 -7.35 -3.78 -15.06
N GLN A 84 -7.72 -3.44 -16.30
CA GLN A 84 -8.64 -4.24 -17.13
C GLN A 84 -8.14 -5.66 -17.43
N LYS A 85 -6.84 -5.93 -17.26
CA LYS A 85 -6.25 -7.26 -17.42
C LYS A 85 -6.25 -8.06 -16.10
N GLY A 86 -6.82 -7.50 -15.04
CA GLY A 86 -6.88 -8.11 -13.71
C GLY A 86 -5.60 -7.97 -12.88
N ASN A 87 -4.61 -7.16 -13.31
CA ASN A 87 -3.38 -6.96 -12.55
C ASN A 87 -3.45 -5.72 -11.66
N TYR A 88 -2.81 -5.78 -10.50
CA TYR A 88 -2.78 -4.70 -9.53
C TYR A 88 -1.59 -3.76 -9.77
N GLU A 89 -1.88 -2.54 -10.18
CA GLU A 89 -0.89 -1.50 -10.48
C GLU A 89 -0.70 -0.59 -9.27
N TRP A 90 0.55 -0.33 -8.91
CA TRP A 90 0.86 0.57 -7.80
C TRP A 90 0.23 1.95 -8.00
N ASN A 91 -0.40 2.46 -6.94
CA ASN A 91 -1.02 3.77 -6.90
C ASN A 91 -0.31 4.68 -5.89
N LYS A 92 -0.33 4.33 -4.60
CA LYS A 92 0.28 5.12 -3.53
C LYS A 92 0.86 4.24 -2.44
N ALA A 93 1.86 4.75 -1.73
CA ALA A 93 2.43 4.14 -0.54
C ALA A 93 2.78 5.23 0.48
N ALA A 94 2.72 4.90 1.76
CA ALA A 94 3.21 5.76 2.83
C ALA A 94 3.75 4.93 3.99
N LYS A 95 4.62 5.54 4.80
CA LYS A 95 5.14 4.94 6.03
C LYS A 95 5.21 5.97 7.15
N SER A 96 5.05 5.50 8.37
CA SER A 96 5.18 6.29 9.60
C SER A 96 6.49 5.93 10.29
N LEU A 97 7.54 6.68 9.96
CA LEU A 97 8.91 6.40 10.42
C LEU A 97 9.01 6.43 11.94
N ASN A 98 9.63 5.39 12.51
CA ASN A 98 9.92 5.25 13.94
C ASN A 98 8.68 5.34 14.84
N GLN A 99 7.50 4.97 14.31
CA GLN A 99 6.28 4.83 15.09
C GLN A 99 6.02 3.35 15.37
N SER A 100 5.31 3.04 16.45
CA SER A 100 4.80 1.69 16.75
C SER A 100 3.35 1.47 16.35
N PHE A 101 2.63 2.57 16.11
CA PHE A 101 1.23 2.62 15.75
C PHE A 101 1.04 3.69 14.67
N ALA A 102 0.30 3.38 13.62
CA ALA A 102 -0.05 4.37 12.60
C ALA A 102 -1.45 4.14 12.05
N THR A 103 -2.08 5.25 11.66
CA THR A 103 -3.40 5.27 11.05
C THR A 103 -3.31 5.76 9.62
N PHE A 104 -4.07 5.14 8.73
CA PHE A 104 -4.08 5.43 7.30
C PHE A 104 -5.53 5.48 6.82
N PRO A 105 -6.05 6.68 6.45
CA PRO A 105 -7.34 6.79 5.80
C PRO A 105 -7.25 6.24 4.37
N ILE A 106 -8.13 5.28 4.07
CA ILE A 106 -8.25 4.62 2.79
C ILE A 106 -9.56 5.08 2.14
N ASN A 107 -9.43 5.91 1.12
CA ASN A 107 -10.58 6.39 0.35
C ASN A 107 -10.89 5.40 -0.76
N GLU A 108 -12.17 5.07 -0.88
CA GLU A 108 -12.69 4.15 -1.87
C GLU A 108 -13.78 4.83 -2.68
N LEU A 109 -13.84 4.49 -3.96
CA LEU A 109 -14.93 4.89 -4.84
C LEU A 109 -15.72 3.64 -5.19
N ASN A 110 -16.93 3.51 -4.65
CA ASN A 110 -17.85 2.43 -4.99
C ASN A 110 -19.14 2.99 -5.59
N ASN A 111 -19.39 2.72 -6.87
CA ASN A 111 -20.62 3.15 -7.58
C ASN A 111 -20.95 4.64 -7.43
N GLY A 112 -19.93 5.50 -7.28
CA GLY A 112 -20.08 6.95 -7.10
C GLY A 112 -20.31 7.42 -5.66
N ALA A 113 -20.35 6.51 -4.68
CA ALA A 113 -20.27 6.86 -3.26
C ALA A 113 -18.82 6.77 -2.78
N GLU A 114 -18.35 7.81 -2.08
CA GLU A 114 -17.08 7.76 -1.36
C GLU A 114 -17.28 7.01 -0.04
N LEU A 115 -16.59 5.87 0.09
CA LEU A 115 -16.46 5.15 1.34
C LEU A 115 -15.06 5.40 1.88
N MET A 116 -14.95 5.50 3.21
CA MET A 116 -13.66 5.69 3.86
C MET A 116 -13.48 4.59 4.90
N ASP A 117 -12.46 3.78 4.68
CA ASP A 117 -11.97 2.82 5.64
C ASP A 117 -10.80 3.44 6.40
N PHE A 118 -10.67 3.13 7.68
CA PHE A 118 -9.55 3.54 8.50
C PHE A 118 -8.68 2.33 8.81
N MET A 119 -7.52 2.24 8.18
CA MET A 119 -6.58 1.15 8.42
C MET A 119 -5.58 1.55 9.50
N ILE A 120 -5.36 0.67 10.46
CA ILE A 120 -4.43 0.86 11.56
C ILE A 120 -3.39 -0.25 11.48
N VAL A 121 -2.13 0.11 11.59
CA VAL A 121 -1.01 -0.84 11.54
C VAL A 121 -0.17 -0.69 12.80
N THR A 122 0.06 -1.79 13.50
CA THR A 122 0.86 -1.85 14.73
C THR A 122 2.09 -2.73 14.55
N ASN A 123 3.15 -2.45 15.30
CA ASN A 123 4.32 -3.31 15.42
C ASN A 123 4.44 -3.89 16.85
N GLN A 124 5.45 -4.72 17.11
CA GLN A 124 5.61 -5.36 18.43
C GLN A 124 5.95 -4.39 19.58
N ASP A 125 6.26 -3.13 19.27
CA ASP A 125 6.58 -2.11 20.26
C ASP A 125 5.35 -1.26 20.64
N ASN A 126 4.17 -1.56 20.08
CA ASN A 126 2.93 -0.86 20.39
C ASN A 126 2.47 -1.14 21.83
N ASP A 127 2.23 -0.08 22.60
CA ASP A 127 1.70 -0.12 23.97
C ASP A 127 0.26 0.43 24.07
N ILE A 128 -0.30 0.92 22.95
CA ILE A 128 -1.69 1.37 22.85
C ILE A 128 -2.58 0.13 22.84
N SER A 129 -3.41 -0.02 23.88
CA SER A 129 -4.39 -1.11 23.97
C SER A 129 -5.78 -0.67 23.52
N LYS A 130 -6.05 0.64 23.47
CA LYS A 130 -7.34 1.18 23.04
C LYS A 130 -7.20 2.54 22.39
N MET A 131 -7.97 2.76 21.34
CA MET A 131 -8.17 4.07 20.70
C MET A 131 -9.65 4.46 20.77
N GLU A 132 -9.91 5.73 21.10
CA GLU A 132 -11.19 6.37 20.83
C GLU A 132 -11.03 7.28 19.61
N LEU A 133 -11.75 6.95 18.55
CA LEU A 133 -11.80 7.71 17.31
C LEU A 133 -13.12 8.47 17.26
N ASN A 134 -13.06 9.79 17.32
CA ASN A 134 -14.22 10.65 17.08
C ASN A 134 -14.25 11.05 15.60
N VAL A 135 -15.31 10.66 14.90
CA VAL A 135 -15.58 11.02 13.51
C VAL A 135 -16.96 11.65 13.41
N ASN A 136 -17.02 12.93 13.02
CA ASN A 136 -18.28 13.65 12.81
C ASN A 136 -19.28 13.47 13.97
N GLU A 137 -18.79 13.66 15.21
CA GLU A 137 -19.52 13.51 16.48
C GLU A 137 -19.84 12.07 16.92
N GLN A 138 -19.51 11.06 16.11
CA GLN A 138 -19.60 9.65 16.51
C GLN A 138 -18.29 9.18 17.12
N VAL A 139 -18.37 8.49 18.25
CA VAL A 139 -17.20 7.89 18.91
C VAL A 139 -17.18 6.40 18.61
N ILE A 140 -16.09 5.97 17.99
CA ILE A 140 -15.77 4.56 17.75
C ILE A 140 -14.66 4.18 18.72
N GLN A 141 -14.87 3.11 19.49
CA GLN A 141 -13.84 2.56 20.36
C GLN A 141 -13.26 1.31 19.70
N GLN A 142 -11.94 1.25 19.61
CA GLN A 142 -11.23 0.10 19.09
C GLN A 142 -10.20 -0.37 20.11
N GLU A 143 -10.21 -1.66 20.42
CA GLU A 143 -9.21 -2.31 21.26
C GLU A 143 -8.13 -2.97 20.38
N PHE A 144 -6.92 -3.07 20.94
CA PHE A 144 -5.76 -3.67 20.28
C PHE A 144 -5.01 -4.56 21.25
N ASP A 145 -4.46 -5.65 20.73
CA ASP A 145 -3.48 -6.44 21.44
C ASP A 145 -2.15 -5.68 21.48
N VAL A 146 -1.67 -5.42 22.70
CA VAL A 146 -0.39 -4.74 22.92
C VAL A 146 0.77 -5.66 22.56
N ASN A 147 1.86 -5.05 22.10
CA ASN A 147 3.08 -5.74 21.67
C ASN A 147 2.89 -6.74 20.53
N GLU A 148 1.81 -6.59 19.75
CA GLU A 148 1.51 -7.43 18.61
C GLU A 148 1.57 -6.66 17.29
N LYS A 149 2.10 -7.32 16.26
CA LYS A 149 2.08 -6.82 14.89
C LYS A 149 0.71 -7.13 14.30
N SER A 150 -0.05 -6.12 13.93
CA SER A 150 -1.41 -6.34 13.44
C SER A 150 -1.83 -5.27 12.43
N VAL A 151 -2.86 -5.61 11.67
CA VAL A 151 -3.64 -4.66 10.88
C VAL A 151 -5.06 -4.70 11.41
N THR A 152 -5.65 -3.54 11.65
CA THR A 152 -7.05 -3.41 12.08
C THR A 152 -7.76 -2.44 11.13
N TRP A 153 -9.00 -2.76 10.79
CA TRP A 153 -9.85 -1.96 9.90
C TRP A 153 -11.04 -1.42 10.66
N ILE A 154 -11.35 -0.14 10.48
CA ILE A 154 -12.54 0.51 11.00
C ILE A 154 -13.32 1.10 9.84
N ASP A 155 -14.55 0.63 9.65
CA ASP A 155 -15.49 1.21 8.70
C ASP A 155 -15.97 2.56 9.25
N LEU A 156 -15.76 3.65 8.51
CA LEU A 156 -16.18 4.96 8.97
C LEU A 156 -17.64 5.26 8.60
N PRO A 157 -18.37 5.99 9.45
CA PRO A 157 -19.70 6.45 9.09
C PRO A 157 -19.63 7.37 7.86
N ALA A 158 -20.64 7.27 6.99
CA ALA A 158 -20.75 8.17 5.84
C ALA A 158 -20.84 9.63 6.31
N SER A 159 -20.03 10.51 5.72
CA SER A 159 -20.15 11.95 5.94
C SER A 159 -21.25 12.53 5.05
N LYS A 160 -22.07 13.44 5.59
CA LYS A 160 -23.12 14.13 4.83
C LYS A 160 -22.55 15.14 3.82
N ASP A 161 -21.39 15.70 4.12
CA ASP A 161 -20.75 16.78 3.35
C ASP A 161 -19.38 16.36 2.80
N GLU A 162 -19.08 15.06 2.76
CA GLU A 162 -17.78 14.47 2.36
C GLU A 162 -16.57 14.97 3.19
N GLN A 163 -16.82 15.69 4.28
CA GLN A 163 -15.80 16.16 5.21
C GLN A 163 -15.71 15.22 6.41
N TYR A 164 -14.48 14.86 6.75
CA TYR A 164 -14.18 14.05 7.92
C TYR A 164 -13.30 14.87 8.86
N GLU A 165 -13.80 15.12 10.07
CA GLU A 165 -12.98 15.61 11.18
C GLU A 165 -12.67 14.44 12.11
N PHE A 166 -11.38 14.24 12.37
CA PHE A 166 -10.89 13.17 13.22
C PHE A 166 -10.30 13.73 14.50
N ARG A 167 -10.68 13.15 15.64
CA ARG A 167 -9.97 13.34 16.92
C ARG A 167 -9.70 12.01 17.57
N TYR A 168 -8.52 11.87 18.14
CA TYR A 168 -8.02 10.61 18.67
C TYR A 168 -7.72 10.74 20.16
N LYS A 169 -8.00 9.67 20.88
CA LYS A 169 -7.42 9.43 22.21
C LYS A 169 -6.86 8.03 22.28
N TYR A 170 -5.69 7.91 22.89
CA TYR A 170 -4.99 6.64 23.03
C TYR A 170 -4.85 6.29 24.51
N TYR A 171 -5.05 5.01 24.81
CA TYR A 171 -4.98 4.48 26.17
C TYR A 171 -4.02 3.29 26.22
N ASP A 172 -3.28 3.20 27.31
CA ASP A 172 -2.49 2.02 27.65
C ASP A 172 -3.38 0.90 28.23
N LYS A 173 -2.76 -0.28 28.42
CA LYS A 173 -3.42 -1.47 28.98
C LYS A 173 -4.05 -1.29 30.37
N ASP A 174 -3.60 -0.29 31.13
CA ASP A 174 -4.12 0.02 32.47
C ASP A 174 -5.27 1.05 32.39
N GLY A 175 -5.64 1.47 31.18
CA GLY A 175 -6.71 2.42 30.90
C GLY A 175 -6.30 3.87 31.08
N LYS A 176 -5.00 4.17 31.21
CA LYS A 176 -4.50 5.54 31.32
C LYS A 176 -4.34 6.15 29.94
N GLU A 177 -4.81 7.38 29.78
CA GLU A 177 -4.62 8.16 28.56
C GLU A 177 -3.13 8.49 28.37
N ILE A 178 -2.60 8.16 27.20
CA ILE A 178 -1.18 8.32 26.85
C ILE A 178 -0.94 9.27 25.67
N GLY A 179 -1.99 9.70 24.99
CA GLY A 179 -1.91 10.74 23.96
C GLY A 179 -3.25 11.10 23.34
N ASP A 180 -3.30 12.27 22.71
CA ASP A 180 -4.42 12.81 21.96
C ASP A 180 -3.92 13.50 20.68
N SER A 181 -4.77 13.54 19.63
CA SER A 181 -4.50 14.26 18.37
C SER A 181 -5.77 14.66 17.65
#